data_AF-A0A974SW60-F1
#
_entry.id   AF-A0A974SW60-F1
#
_cell.length_a   1.000
_cell.length_b   1.000
_cell.length_c   1.000
_cell.angle_alpha   90.00
_cell.angle_beta   90.00
_cell.angle_gamma   90.00
#
_symmetry.space_group_name_H-M   'P 1'
#
loop_
_entity.id
_entity.type
_entity.pdbx_description
1 polymer ?
#
loop_
_entity_poly.entity_id
_entity_poly.type
_entity_poly.pdbx_seq_one_letter_code
_entity_poly.pdbx_strand_id
1 'polypeptide(L)'
;MKRLSLIACSLLVAQSAWPHAHAGKIDDSMPDAQKIRFCERVRDFALQSYYDREKGRPAKVFVEDGGDGARITNYVIKRIYEEPQISSPKKAETFGRATCNEMMGTKFEVPQGEAK
;
A
#
# COMPACT_ATOMS: atom_id res chain seq x y z
N MET A 1 42.55 -19.35 23.11
CA MET A 1 41.33 -18.53 23.00
C MET A 1 41.62 -17.20 22.26
N LYS A 2 41.82 -17.23 20.93
CA LYS A 2 42.06 -15.99 20.14
C LYS A 2 41.61 -16.09 18.67
N ARG A 3 41.04 -17.23 18.26
CA ARG A 3 40.59 -17.50 16.88
C ARG A 3 39.07 -17.42 16.70
N LEU A 4 38.31 -17.41 17.80
CA LEU A 4 36.84 -17.33 17.77
C LEU A 4 36.34 -15.90 17.49
N SER A 5 37.12 -14.86 17.83
CA SER A 5 36.73 -13.46 17.64
C SER A 5 36.75 -13.00 16.17
N LEU A 6 37.44 -13.70 15.28
CA LEU A 6 37.53 -13.29 13.87
C LEU A 6 36.36 -13.78 13.02
N ILE A 7 35.62 -14.80 13.47
CA ILE A 7 34.47 -15.36 12.75
C ILE A 7 33.19 -14.53 13.00
N ALA A 8 33.09 -13.86 14.16
CA ALA A 8 31.92 -13.05 14.50
C ALA A 8 31.81 -11.74 13.69
N CYS A 9 32.93 -11.17 13.25
CA CYS A 9 32.92 -9.90 12.51
C CYS A 9 32.53 -10.04 11.03
N SER A 10 32.60 -11.22 10.42
CA SER A 10 32.22 -11.42 9.01
C SER A 10 30.72 -11.62 8.79
N LEU A 11 29.94 -11.92 9.85
CA LEU A 11 28.49 -12.17 9.77
C LEU A 11 27.62 -10.90 9.85
N LEU A 12 28.20 -9.73 10.16
CA LEU A 12 27.47 -8.47 10.31
C LEU A 12 27.36 -7.65 9.01
N VAL A 13 28.09 -8.00 7.95
CA VAL A 13 28.10 -7.23 6.69
C VAL A 13 26.98 -7.66 5.73
N ALA A 14 26.31 -8.79 5.98
CA ALA A 14 25.25 -9.31 5.09
C ALA A 14 23.84 -8.75 5.37
N GLN A 15 23.66 -7.86 6.35
CA GLN A 15 22.33 -7.38 6.76
C GLN A 15 21.90 -6.03 6.13
N SER A 16 22.72 -5.42 5.27
CA SER A 16 22.42 -4.09 4.69
C SER A 16 21.67 -4.13 3.36
N ALA A 17 21.31 -5.30 2.83
CA ALA A 17 20.48 -5.41 1.64
C ALA A 17 19.00 -5.51 2.00
N TRP A 18 18.46 -4.51 2.70
CA TRP A 18 17.02 -4.26 2.58
C TRP A 18 16.78 -3.77 1.16
N PRO A 19 16.01 -4.49 0.32
CA PRO A 19 15.51 -3.87 -0.87
C PRO A 19 14.51 -2.82 -0.37
N HIS A 20 14.97 -1.58 -0.23
CA HIS A 20 14.09 -0.44 -0.40
C HIS A 20 13.58 -0.55 -1.83
N ALA A 21 12.50 -1.33 -2.01
CA ALA A 21 11.80 -1.47 -3.26
C ALA A 21 11.16 -0.12 -3.55
N HIS A 22 11.97 0.81 -4.08
CA HIS A 22 11.46 1.99 -4.74
C HIS A 22 10.62 1.47 -5.90
N ALA A 23 9.30 1.69 -5.83
CA ALA A 23 8.40 1.40 -6.92
C ALA A 23 9.05 1.95 -8.20
N GLY A 24 9.27 1.08 -9.19
CA GLY A 24 9.88 1.47 -10.46
C GLY A 24 9.13 2.65 -11.06
N LYS A 25 9.84 3.53 -11.79
CA LYS A 25 9.20 4.68 -12.43
C LYS A 25 8.03 4.18 -13.27
N ILE A 26 6.81 4.50 -12.86
CA ILE A 26 5.60 4.21 -13.62
C ILE A 26 5.60 5.20 -14.76
N ASP A 27 5.84 4.73 -15.98
CA ASP A 27 5.81 5.55 -17.19
C ASP A 27 4.37 5.71 -17.70
N ASP A 28 4.05 6.85 -18.30
CA ASP A 28 2.69 7.13 -18.80
C ASP A 28 2.31 6.25 -20.00
N SER A 29 3.26 5.56 -20.63
CA SER A 29 2.98 4.58 -21.69
C SER A 29 2.39 3.26 -21.17
N MET A 30 2.39 3.01 -19.86
CA MET A 30 1.78 1.81 -19.29
C MET A 30 0.25 1.96 -19.26
N PRO A 31 -0.53 1.01 -19.81
CA PRO A 31 -1.99 1.09 -19.87
C PRO A 31 -2.65 1.33 -18.50
N ASP A 32 -2.05 0.80 -17.43
CA ASP A 32 -2.54 0.89 -16.06
C ASP A 32 -1.81 1.93 -15.19
N ALA A 33 -0.99 2.80 -15.77
CA ALA A 33 -0.15 3.75 -15.02
C ALA A 33 -0.94 4.55 -13.97
N GLN A 34 -2.11 5.07 -14.36
CA GLN A 34 -2.98 5.84 -13.48
C GLN A 34 -3.54 4.99 -12.33
N LYS A 35 -4.00 3.77 -12.63
CA LYS A 35 -4.51 2.82 -11.63
C LYS A 35 -3.44 2.46 -10.62
N ILE A 36 -2.24 2.13 -11.10
CA ILE A 36 -1.11 1.76 -10.23
C ILE A 36 -0.75 2.95 -9.32
N ARG A 37 -0.57 4.15 -9.87
CA ARG A 37 -0.29 5.36 -9.06
C ARG A 37 -1.38 5.65 -8.04
N PHE A 38 -2.64 5.47 -8.43
CA PHE A 38 -3.77 5.65 -7.52
C PHE A 38 -3.70 4.65 -6.36
N CYS A 39 -3.53 3.35 -6.65
CA CYS A 39 -3.47 2.33 -5.60
C CYS A 39 -2.20 2.39 -4.74
N GLU A 40 -1.09 2.93 -5.25
CA GLU A 40 0.07 3.30 -4.41
C GLU A 40 -0.30 4.40 -3.40
N ARG A 41 -1.05 5.43 -3.82
CA ARG A 41 -1.52 6.46 -2.88
C ARG A 41 -2.50 5.90 -1.85
N VAL A 42 -3.42 5.01 -2.25
CA VAL A 42 -4.34 4.35 -1.32
C VAL A 42 -3.58 3.49 -0.29
N ARG A 43 -2.52 2.78 -0.71
CA ARG A 43 -1.60 2.08 0.20
C ARG A 43 -1.02 3.04 1.25
N ASP A 44 -0.54 4.20 0.82
CA ASP A 44 0.08 5.17 1.74
C ASP A 44 -0.93 5.71 2.76
N PHE A 45 -2.18 5.93 2.36
CA PHE A 45 -3.27 6.26 3.30
C PHE A 45 -3.61 5.12 4.26
N ALA A 46 -3.55 3.86 3.80
CA ALA A 46 -3.74 2.70 4.68
C ALA A 46 -2.66 2.63 5.75
N LEU A 47 -1.40 2.81 5.36
CA LEU A 47 -0.25 2.84 6.27
C LEU A 47 -0.35 4.00 7.27
N GLN A 48 -0.68 5.19 6.78
CA GLN A 48 -0.88 6.36 7.64
C GLN A 48 -2.01 6.14 8.65
N SER A 49 -3.13 5.56 8.21
CA SER A 49 -4.27 5.25 9.06
C SER A 49 -3.94 4.22 10.13
N TYR A 50 -3.11 3.23 9.80
CA TYR A 50 -2.61 2.27 10.79
C TYR A 50 -1.85 3.00 11.89
N TYR A 51 -0.88 3.85 11.53
CA TYR A 51 -0.11 4.60 12.53
C TYR A 51 -0.96 5.60 13.32
N ASP A 52 -1.94 6.24 12.70
CA ASP A 52 -2.85 7.14 13.40
C ASP A 52 -3.73 6.37 14.39
N ARG A 53 -4.24 5.18 14.02
CA ARG A 53 -4.97 4.27 14.92
C ARG A 53 -4.11 3.82 16.11
N GLU A 54 -2.88 3.35 15.86
CA GLU A 54 -1.97 2.92 16.93
C GLU A 54 -1.63 4.05 17.92
N LYS A 55 -1.70 5.30 17.46
CA LYS A 55 -1.51 6.51 18.29
C LYS A 55 -2.80 7.02 18.94
N GLY A 56 -3.92 6.30 18.79
CA GLY A 56 -5.23 6.71 19.32
C GLY A 56 -5.82 7.95 18.64
N ARG A 57 -5.37 8.29 17.43
CA ARG A 57 -5.86 9.46 16.68
C ARG A 57 -7.13 9.08 15.91
N PRO A 58 -8.09 10.02 15.77
CA PRO A 58 -9.31 9.74 15.02
C PRO A 58 -9.01 9.48 13.54
N ALA A 59 -9.86 8.66 12.92
CA ALA A 59 -9.80 8.40 11.48
C ALA A 59 -10.02 9.70 10.70
N LYS A 60 -9.16 9.95 9.71
CA LYS A 60 -9.26 11.10 8.81
C LYS A 60 -9.78 10.64 7.46
N VAL A 61 -11.05 10.93 7.18
CA VAL A 61 -11.70 10.56 5.92
C VAL A 61 -11.78 11.77 5.00
N PHE A 62 -11.84 11.51 3.69
CA PHE A 62 -12.05 12.50 2.65
C PHE A 62 -13.54 12.79 2.49
N VAL A 63 -13.87 14.02 2.06
CA VAL A 63 -15.22 14.36 1.61
C VAL A 63 -15.50 13.56 0.33
N GLU A 64 -16.63 12.86 0.30
CA GLU A 64 -17.03 12.10 -0.89
C GLU A 64 -17.70 13.04 -1.90
N ASP A 65 -17.14 13.09 -3.11
CA ASP A 65 -17.56 13.94 -4.23
C ASP A 65 -18.31 13.15 -5.31
N GLY A 66 -18.69 11.90 -5.00
CA GLY A 66 -19.27 10.94 -5.95
C GLY A 66 -18.21 10.20 -6.79
N GLY A 67 -16.93 10.57 -6.67
CA GLY A 67 -15.82 9.91 -7.35
C GLY A 67 -15.35 8.64 -6.65
N ASP A 68 -14.71 7.76 -7.42
CA ASP A 68 -14.13 6.52 -6.89
C ASP A 68 -12.95 6.78 -5.95
N GLY A 69 -12.23 7.88 -6.14
CA GLY A 69 -11.03 8.23 -5.39
C GLY A 69 -11.28 8.33 -3.89
N ALA A 70 -12.15 9.24 -3.49
CA ALA A 70 -12.50 9.45 -2.08
C ALA A 70 -13.19 8.21 -1.49
N ARG A 71 -14.10 7.59 -2.25
CA ARG A 71 -14.86 6.41 -1.80
C ARG A 71 -13.97 5.21 -1.49
N ILE A 72 -13.08 4.82 -2.39
CA ILE A 72 -12.16 3.68 -2.19
C ILE A 72 -11.21 3.97 -1.02
N THR A 73 -10.66 5.19 -0.97
CA THR A 73 -9.72 5.56 0.09
C THR A 73 -10.40 5.55 1.46
N ASN A 74 -11.62 6.10 1.56
CA ASN A 74 -12.41 6.09 2.78
C ASN A 74 -12.77 4.68 3.25
N TYR A 75 -13.11 3.79 2.32
CA TYR A 75 -13.37 2.39 2.65
C TYR A 75 -12.15 1.75 3.31
N VAL A 76 -10.97 1.90 2.69
CA VAL A 76 -9.71 1.37 3.24
C VAL A 76 -9.42 1.96 4.62
N ILE A 77 -9.52 3.28 4.80
CA ILE A 77 -9.28 3.95 6.09
C ILE A 77 -10.21 3.39 7.18
N LYS A 78 -11.51 3.30 6.91
CA LYS A 78 -12.49 2.78 7.87
C LYS A 78 -12.15 1.35 8.28
N ARG A 79 -11.83 0.48 7.31
CA ARG A 79 -11.44 -0.91 7.58
C ARG A 79 -10.17 -1.02 8.41
N ILE A 80 -9.16 -0.17 8.19
CA ILE A 80 -7.96 -0.13 9.04
C ILE A 80 -8.34 0.12 10.52
N TYR A 81 -9.30 0.99 10.79
CA TYR A 81 -9.74 1.29 12.14
C TYR A 81 -10.64 0.20 12.75
N GLU A 82 -11.47 -0.44 11.93
CA GLU A 82 -12.44 -1.46 12.36
C GLU A 82 -11.84 -2.87 12.51
N GLU A 83 -10.73 -3.18 11.84
CA GLU A 83 -10.15 -4.52 11.76
C GLU A 83 -8.86 -4.67 12.60
N PRO A 84 -8.92 -5.29 13.80
CA PRO A 84 -7.73 -5.54 14.62
C PRO A 84 -6.72 -6.48 13.97
N GLN A 85 -7.16 -7.35 13.05
CA GLN A 85 -6.30 -8.28 12.31
C GLN A 85 -5.23 -7.59 11.45
N ILE A 86 -5.45 -6.31 11.11
CA ILE A 86 -4.45 -5.45 10.47
C ILE A 86 -3.50 -4.95 11.56
N SER A 87 -2.67 -5.89 12.01
CA SER A 87 -1.87 -5.78 13.24
C SER A 87 -0.44 -5.29 12.99
N SER A 88 -0.10 -4.90 11.76
CA SER A 88 1.25 -4.44 11.43
C SER A 88 1.24 -3.46 10.25
N PRO A 89 2.28 -2.61 10.11
CA PRO A 89 2.43 -1.72 8.96
C PRO A 89 2.37 -2.46 7.64
N LYS A 90 3.02 -3.63 7.57
CA LYS A 90 3.07 -4.42 6.33
C LYS A 90 1.70 -4.97 5.94
N LYS A 91 0.89 -5.40 6.91
CA LYS A 91 -0.48 -5.84 6.65
C LYS A 91 -1.35 -4.68 6.15
N ALA A 92 -1.18 -3.47 6.71
CA ALA A 92 -1.91 -2.28 6.25
C ALA A 92 -1.56 -1.90 4.81
N GLU A 93 -0.27 -1.94 4.44
CA GLU A 93 0.16 -1.72 3.05
C GLU A 93 -0.46 -2.74 2.08
N THR A 94 -0.34 -4.03 2.41
CA THR A 94 -0.85 -5.12 1.56
C THR A 94 -2.36 -5.01 1.43
N PHE A 95 -3.07 -4.76 2.53
CA PHE A 95 -4.51 -4.55 2.56
C PHE A 95 -4.93 -3.39 1.66
N GLY A 96 -4.38 -2.19 1.86
CA GLY A 96 -4.77 -1.01 1.10
C GLY A 96 -4.55 -1.17 -0.41
N ARG A 97 -3.42 -1.77 -0.80
CA ARG A 97 -3.13 -2.06 -2.21
C ARG A 97 -4.09 -3.10 -2.80
N ALA A 98 -4.29 -4.22 -2.11
CA ALA A 98 -5.13 -5.31 -2.59
C ALA A 98 -6.58 -4.84 -2.76
N THR A 99 -7.13 -4.19 -1.73
CA THR A 99 -8.49 -3.65 -1.75
C THR A 99 -8.67 -2.60 -2.84
N CYS A 100 -7.72 -1.69 -3.03
CA CYS A 100 -7.79 -0.73 -4.13
C CYS A 100 -7.82 -1.44 -5.50
N ASN A 101 -6.92 -2.39 -5.72
CA ASN A 101 -6.85 -3.12 -6.98
C ASN A 101 -8.14 -3.90 -7.27
N GLU A 102 -8.75 -4.50 -6.24
CA GLU A 102 -10.02 -5.21 -6.33
C GLU A 102 -11.17 -4.27 -6.68
N MET A 103 -11.36 -3.19 -5.90
CA MET A 103 -12.45 -2.22 -6.12
C MET A 103 -12.33 -1.47 -7.45
N MET A 104 -11.10 -1.29 -7.94
CA MET A 104 -10.85 -0.77 -9.28
C MET A 104 -11.13 -1.85 -10.34
N GLY A 105 -10.71 -3.10 -10.11
CA GLY A 105 -10.89 -4.26 -11.00
C GLY A 105 -12.34 -4.63 -11.28
N THR A 106 -13.23 -4.53 -10.28
CA THR A 106 -14.67 -4.80 -10.41
C THR A 106 -15.41 -3.85 -11.36
N LYS A 107 -14.74 -2.81 -11.91
CA LYS A 107 -15.29 -1.92 -12.94
C LYS A 107 -14.63 -2.07 -14.31
N PHE A 108 -13.51 -2.79 -14.45
CA PHE A 108 -12.84 -2.96 -15.74
C PHE A 108 -13.41 -4.11 -16.59
N GLU A 109 -14.40 -4.86 -16.07
CA GLU A 109 -15.30 -5.70 -16.90
C GLU A 109 -16.40 -4.84 -17.56
N VAL A 110 -16.02 -3.70 -18.15
CA VAL A 110 -16.83 -3.06 -19.18
C VAL A 110 -16.30 -3.59 -20.51
N PRO A 111 -17.13 -4.21 -21.37
CA PRO A 111 -16.67 -4.65 -22.68
C PRO A 111 -16.10 -3.43 -23.40
N GLN A 112 -14.87 -3.52 -23.88
CA GLN A 112 -14.36 -2.60 -24.91
C GLN A 112 -15.15 -2.86 -26.19
N GLY A 113 -16.37 -2.32 -26.24
CA GLY A 113 -17.17 -2.16 -27.43
C GLY A 113 -16.76 -0.87 -28.13
N GLU A 114 -16.21 -1.05 -29.34
CA GLU A 114 -16.45 -0.20 -30.50
C GLU A 114 -16.01 1.28 -30.40
N ALA A 115 -14.75 1.53 -30.76
CA ALA A 115 -14.39 2.77 -31.43
C ALA A 115 -14.57 2.57 -32.94
N LYS A 116 -15.56 3.29 -33.49
CA LYS A 116 -15.80 3.46 -34.93
C LYS A 116 -14.71 4.33 -35.56
#